data_AF-A0A4Y2SW83-F1
#
_entry.id   AF-A0A4Y2SW83-F1
#
_cell.length_a   1.000
_cell.length_b   1.000
_cell.length_c   1.000
_cell.angle_alpha   90.00
_cell.angle_beta   90.00
_cell.angle_gamma   90.00
#
_symmetry.space_group_name_H-M   'P 1'
#
loop_
_entity.id
_entity.type
_entity.pdbx_description
1 polymer ?
#
loop_
_entity_poly.entity_id
_entity_poly.type
_entity_poly.pdbx_seq_one_letter_code
_entity_poly.pdbx_strand_id
1 'polypeptide(L)'
;GKRIVLQWVPGHCGLQGNEQADFLAKRGANLLQHPNTATSYWKIKLFLKNLCTSNSLRDLQTRTALKSWRRVSPSSIPDKPRRDAVAAFRLTLDTIALPPICTA
;
A
#
# COMPACT_ATOMS: atom_id res chain seq x y z
N GLY A 1 -39.41 -28.02 27.73
CA GLY A 1 -39.03 -27.32 26.48
C GLY A 1 -39.91 -26.10 26.29
N LYS A 2 -39.44 -25.05 25.60
CA LYS A 2 -40.25 -23.87 25.24
C LYS A 2 -41.01 -24.13 23.94
N ARG A 3 -42.28 -23.75 23.86
CA ARG A 3 -43.09 -23.83 22.63
C ARG A 3 -42.82 -22.59 21.77
N ILE A 4 -42.29 -22.80 20.56
CA ILE A 4 -42.03 -21.74 19.57
C ILE A 4 -43.05 -21.88 18.45
N VAL A 5 -43.63 -20.76 18.01
CA VAL A 5 -44.55 -20.70 16.87
C VAL A 5 -43.93 -19.81 15.80
N LEU A 6 -43.91 -20.28 14.56
CA LEU A 6 -43.46 -19.53 13.39
C LEU A 6 -44.69 -18.97 12.68
N GLN A 7 -44.71 -17.65 12.46
CA GLN A 7 -45.78 -16.97 11.76
C GLN A 7 -45.19 -16.15 10.60
N TRP A 8 -45.80 -16.27 9.43
CA TRP A 8 -45.46 -15.43 8.30
C TRP A 8 -46.22 -14.09 8.39
N VAL A 9 -45.51 -13.00 8.11
CA VAL A 9 -46.04 -11.64 8.12
C VAL A 9 -45.63 -10.95 6.81
N PRO A 10 -46.58 -10.36 6.05
CA PRO A 10 -46.24 -9.62 4.85
C PRO A 10 -45.43 -8.36 5.17
N GLY A 11 -44.59 -7.94 4.23
CA GLY A 11 -43.83 -6.70 4.34
C GLY A 11 -44.73 -5.45 4.30
N HIS A 12 -44.26 -4.36 4.92
CA HIS A 12 -44.88 -3.03 4.82
C HIS A 12 -46.35 -2.94 5.30
N CYS A 13 -46.70 -3.73 6.32
CA CYS A 13 -48.05 -3.72 6.90
C CYS A 13 -48.24 -2.79 8.12
N GLY A 14 -47.29 -1.90 8.44
CA GLY A 14 -47.41 -1.01 9.62
C GLY A 14 -47.03 -1.68 10.95
N LEU A 15 -46.57 -2.93 10.92
CA LEU A 15 -46.16 -3.65 12.14
C LEU A 15 -44.76 -3.21 12.54
N GLN A 16 -44.68 -2.36 13.57
CA GLN A 16 -43.44 -1.73 14.04
C GLN A 16 -42.26 -2.70 14.17
N GLY A 17 -42.45 -3.88 14.78
CA GLY A 17 -41.37 -4.86 14.94
C GLY A 17 -40.88 -5.46 13.60
N ASN A 18 -41.79 -5.69 12.65
CA ASN A 18 -41.44 -6.18 11.31
C ASN A 18 -40.72 -5.10 10.49
N GLU A 19 -41.20 -3.86 10.57
CA GLU A 19 -40.59 -2.72 9.88
C GLU A 19 -39.21 -2.39 10.42
N GLN A 20 -39.04 -2.46 11.74
CA GLN A 20 -37.73 -2.30 12.36
C GLN A 20 -36.77 -3.42 11.95
N ALA A 21 -37.24 -4.67 11.87
CA ALA A 21 -36.43 -5.78 11.39
C ALA A 21 -36.01 -5.58 9.93
N ASP A 22 -36.93 -5.18 9.04
CA ASP A 22 -36.66 -4.87 7.63
C ASP A 22 -35.66 -3.71 7.47
N PHE A 23 -35.84 -2.62 8.23
CA PHE A 23 -34.92 -1.48 8.25
C PHE A 23 -33.51 -1.91 8.66
N LEU A 24 -33.38 -2.71 9.72
CA LEU A 24 -32.09 -3.22 10.19
C LEU A 24 -31.45 -4.17 9.19
N ALA A 25 -32.21 -5.06 8.57
CA ALA A 25 -31.73 -5.96 7.54
C ALA A 25 -31.18 -5.19 6.33
N LYS A 26 -31.91 -4.18 5.85
CA LYS A 26 -31.48 -3.29 4.76
C LYS A 26 -30.21 -2.52 5.10
N ARG A 27 -30.10 -1.99 6.34
CA ARG A 27 -28.86 -1.35 6.79
C ARG A 27 -27.69 -2.32 6.84
N GLY A 28 -27.90 -3.53 7.34
CA GLY A 28 -26.88 -4.57 7.40
C GLY A 28 -26.42 -5.05 6.03
N ALA A 29 -27.32 -5.14 5.06
CA ALA A 29 -26.99 -5.54 3.69
C ALA A 29 -26.03 -4.56 2.98
N ASN A 30 -26.05 -3.27 3.36
CA ASN A 30 -25.17 -2.25 2.81
C ASN A 30 -23.77 -2.20 3.46
N LEU A 31 -23.54 -2.98 4.52
CA LEU A 31 -22.22 -3.05 5.14
C LEU A 31 -21.34 -3.98 4.32
N LEU A 32 -20.12 -3.54 4.00
CA LEU A 32 -19.11 -4.39 3.39
C LEU A 32 -18.81 -5.56 4.33
N GLN A 33 -19.30 -6.74 3.97
CA GLN A 33 -18.92 -7.95 4.66
C GLN A 33 -17.49 -8.28 4.27
N HIS A 34 -16.61 -8.42 5.26
CA HIS A 34 -15.33 -9.06 5.01
C HIS A 34 -15.63 -10.47 4.47
N PRO A 35 -14.97 -10.92 3.40
CA PRO A 35 -15.13 -12.29 2.96
C PRO A 35 -14.86 -13.19 4.16
N ASN A 36 -15.82 -14.05 4.48
CA ASN A 36 -15.74 -14.94 5.66
C ASN A 36 -14.67 -16.04 5.49
N THR A 37 -13.79 -15.86 4.51
CA THR A 37 -12.66 -16.72 4.20
C THR A 37 -11.49 -16.31 5.08
N ALA A 38 -11.01 -17.25 5.90
CA ALA A 38 -9.78 -17.04 6.65
C ALA A 38 -8.66 -16.66 5.68
N THR A 39 -8.11 -15.45 5.84
CA THR A 39 -6.95 -15.02 5.06
C THR A 39 -5.74 -15.81 5.55
N SER A 40 -5.02 -16.48 4.65
CA SER A 40 -3.86 -17.26 5.04
C SER A 40 -2.78 -16.37 5.67
N TYR A 41 -2.07 -16.91 6.66
CA TYR A 41 -0.94 -16.23 7.30
C TYR A 41 0.07 -15.69 6.28
N TRP A 42 0.36 -16.46 5.22
CA TRP A 42 1.27 -16.05 4.15
C TRP A 42 0.82 -14.81 3.40
N LYS A 43 -0.48 -14.68 3.10
CA LYS A 43 -1.03 -13.49 2.45
C LYS A 43 -0.88 -12.25 3.35
N ILE A 44 -1.20 -12.39 4.64
CA ILE A 44 -1.05 -11.31 5.62
C ILE A 44 0.42 -10.92 5.77
N LYS A 45 1.31 -11.90 5.95
CA LYS A 45 2.76 -11.67 6.08
C LYS A 45 3.33 -10.97 4.85
N LEU A 46 2.97 -11.41 3.65
CA LEU A 46 3.41 -10.80 2.40
C LEU A 46 2.90 -9.36 2.27
N PHE A 47 1.63 -9.13 2.57
CA PHE A 47 1.03 -7.80 2.55
C PHE A 47 1.75 -6.83 3.50
N LEU A 48 1.99 -7.24 4.75
CA LEU A 48 2.74 -6.44 5.73
C LEU A 48 4.18 -6.17 5.28
N LYS A 49 4.87 -7.18 4.73
CA LYS A 49 6.23 -7.01 4.20
C LYS A 49 6.25 -5.98 3.07
N ASN A 50 5.28 -6.04 2.16
CA ASN A 50 5.19 -5.12 1.03
C ASN A 50 4.90 -3.69 1.50
N LEU A 51 4.00 -3.49 2.47
CA LEU A 51 3.73 -2.19 3.08
C LEU A 51 4.97 -1.60 3.76
N CYS A 52 5.72 -2.40 4.53
CA CYS A 52 6.93 -1.94 5.17
C CYS A 52 8.00 -1.54 4.14
N THR A 53 8.18 -2.39 3.12
CA THR A 53 9.16 -2.14 2.04
C THR A 53 8.80 -0.88 1.26
N SER A 54 7.53 -0.69 0.87
CA SER A 54 7.11 0.49 0.12
C SER A 54 7.25 1.77 0.94
N ASN A 55 6.90 1.74 2.23
CA ASN A 55 7.08 2.87 3.14
C ASN A 55 8.56 3.23 3.31
N SER A 56 9.42 2.23 3.49
CA SER A 56 10.87 2.44 3.59
C SER A 56 11.45 3.01 2.30
N LEU A 57 11.03 2.51 1.13
CA LEU A 57 11.46 3.04 -0.16
C LEU A 57 11.01 4.49 -0.35
N ARG A 58 9.78 4.83 0.04
CA ARG A 58 9.27 6.20 -0.05
C ARG A 58 10.03 7.15 0.87
N ASP A 59 10.30 6.75 2.11
CA ASP A 59 11.09 7.53 3.05
C ASP A 59 12.53 7.73 2.55
N LEU A 60 13.17 6.68 2.05
CA LEU A 60 14.49 6.78 1.41
C LEU A 60 14.44 7.76 0.23
N GLN A 61 13.39 7.69 -0.57
CA GLN A 61 13.22 8.60 -1.69
C GLN A 61 13.14 10.06 -1.23
N THR A 62 12.33 10.36 -0.22
CA THR A 62 12.22 11.71 0.33
C THR A 62 13.55 12.21 0.88
N ARG A 63 14.25 11.41 1.69
CA ARG A 63 15.54 11.79 2.30
C ARG A 63 16.66 12.01 1.29
N THR A 64 16.61 11.29 0.16
CA THR A 64 17.62 11.38 -0.90
C THR A 64 17.25 12.36 -2.02
N ALA A 65 16.09 13.03 -1.96
CA ALA A 65 15.55 13.84 -3.05
C ALA A 65 16.53 14.91 -3.57
N LEU A 66 17.27 15.57 -2.68
CA LEU A 66 18.20 16.65 -3.01
C LEU A 66 19.64 16.18 -3.27
N LYS A 67 19.89 14.88 -3.28
CA LYS A 67 21.25 14.36 -3.43
C LYS A 67 21.67 14.37 -4.89
N SER A 68 22.79 15.00 -5.21
CA SER A 68 23.35 15.10 -6.57
C SER A 68 23.53 13.73 -7.24
N TRP A 69 23.89 12.71 -6.46
CA TRP A 69 24.07 11.34 -6.92
C TRP A 69 22.79 10.62 -7.38
N ARG A 70 21.60 11.16 -7.11
CA ARG A 70 20.35 10.62 -7.69
C ARG A 70 20.30 10.69 -9.21
N ARG A 71 21.03 11.62 -9.82
CA ARG A 71 21.08 11.78 -11.28
C ARG A 71 22.01 10.78 -11.95
N VAL A 72 22.81 10.04 -11.17
CA VAL A 72 23.69 9.00 -11.69
C VAL A 72 22.84 7.79 -12.07
N SER A 73 22.89 7.41 -13.35
CA SER A 73 22.23 6.20 -13.83
C SER A 73 22.97 4.96 -13.32
N PRO A 74 22.28 3.90 -12.85
CA PRO A 74 22.92 2.63 -12.51
C PRO A 74 23.77 2.06 -13.65
N SER A 75 23.39 2.32 -14.91
CA SER A 75 24.15 1.89 -16.10
C SER A 75 25.48 2.61 -16.29
N SER A 76 25.70 3.76 -15.63
CA SER A 76 26.97 4.48 -15.67
C SER A 76 28.00 3.96 -14.66
N ILE A 77 27.59 3.08 -13.74
CA ILE A 77 28.50 2.43 -12.80
C ILE A 77 28.86 1.05 -13.36
N PRO A 78 30.13 0.80 -13.71
CA PRO A 78 30.52 -0.48 -14.28
C PRO A 78 30.39 -1.60 -13.24
N ASP A 79 29.93 -2.78 -13.67
CA ASP A 79 29.89 -3.98 -12.84
C ASP A 79 31.32 -4.51 -12.64
N LYS A 80 31.97 -3.97 -11.61
CA LYS A 80 33.38 -4.17 -11.25
C LYS A 80 33.50 -4.44 -9.75
N PRO A 81 34.65 -4.95 -9.27
CA PRO A 81 34.89 -5.07 -7.83
C PRO A 81 34.58 -3.76 -7.11
N ARG A 82 33.98 -3.86 -5.91
CA ARG A 82 33.44 -2.73 -5.12
C ARG A 82 34.35 -1.49 -5.12
N ARG A 83 35.67 -1.68 -4.95
CA ARG A 83 36.66 -0.60 -4.97
C ARG A 83 36.56 0.25 -6.23
N ASP A 84 36.54 -0.40 -7.39
CA ASP A 84 36.63 0.26 -8.68
C ASP A 84 35.28 0.89 -9.05
N ALA A 85 34.17 0.22 -8.71
CA ALA A 85 32.83 0.78 -8.85
C ALA A 85 32.62 2.04 -7.99
N VAL A 86 33.13 2.05 -6.74
CA VAL A 86 33.08 3.23 -5.86
C VAL A 86 33.97 4.36 -6.40
N ALA A 87 35.16 4.05 -6.91
CA ALA A 87 36.03 5.04 -7.52
C ALA A 87 35.37 5.69 -8.75
N ALA A 88 34.81 4.87 -9.65
CA ALA A 88 34.08 5.34 -10.82
C ALA A 88 32.86 6.21 -10.44
N PHE A 89 32.10 5.79 -9.43
CA PHE A 89 30.96 6.55 -8.90
C PHE A 89 31.38 7.92 -8.35
N ARG A 90 32.44 7.98 -7.54
CA ARG A 90 32.96 9.25 -7.00
C ARG A 90 33.36 10.22 -8.12
N LEU A 91 34.08 9.73 -9.12
CA LEU A 91 34.45 10.52 -10.30
C LEU A 91 33.22 11.04 -11.05
N THR A 92 32.17 10.23 -11.20
CA THR A 92 30.93 10.68 -11.86
C THR A 92 30.20 11.76 -11.07
N LEU A 93 30.22 11.71 -9.74
CA LEU A 93 29.65 12.77 -8.91
C LEU A 93 30.39 14.09 -9.05
N ASP A 94 31.72 14.04 -9.08
CA ASP A 94 32.54 15.23 -9.24
C ASP A 94 32.28 15.91 -10.60
N THR A 95 32.08 15.13 -11.67
CA THR A 95 31.71 15.66 -12.99
C THR A 95 30.31 16.28 -13.02
N ILE A 96 29.34 15.72 -12.29
CA ILE A 96 27.95 16.22 -12.24
C ILE A 96 27.80 17.45 -11.32
N ALA A 97 28.75 17.67 -10.40
CA ALA A 97 28.73 18.78 -9.46
C ALA A 97 29.35 20.08 -10.00
N LEU A 98 30.06 20.05 -11.14
CA LEU A 98 30.57 21.25 -11.79
C LEU A 98 29.44 21.95 -12.57
N PRO A 99 29.18 23.25 -12.35
CA PRO A 99 28.23 24.00 -13.15
C PRO A 99 28.71 24.00 -14.63
N PRO A 100 27.78 24.02 -15.62
CA PRO A 100 28.19 24.18 -17.00
C PRO A 100 28.96 25.50 -17.09
N ILE A 101 30.23 25.39 -17.49
CA ILE A 101 31.08 26.54 -17.79
C ILE A 101 30.26 27.41 -18.74
N CYS A 102 29.95 28.64 -18.33
CA CYS A 102 29.36 29.63 -19.21
C CYS A 102 30.32 29.81 -20.39
N THR A 103 30.00 29.19 -21.52
CA THR A 103 30.61 29.52 -22.80
C THR A 103 30.07 30.88 -23.19
N ALA A 104 30.87 31.92 -22.93
CA ALA A 104 30.71 33.26 -23.48
C ALA A 104 31.04 33.27 -24.97
#